data_AF-A0A915JZM5-F1
#
_entry.id   AF-A0A915JZM5-F1
#
_cell.length_a   1.000
_cell.length_b   1.000
_cell.length_c   1.000
_cell.angle_alpha   90.00
_cell.angle_beta   90.00
_cell.angle_gamma   90.00
#
_symmetry.space_group_name_H-M   'P 1'
#
loop_
_entity.id
_entity.type
_entity.pdbx_description
1 polymer ?
#
loop_
_entity_poly.entity_id
_entity_poly.type
_entity_poly.pdbx_seq_one_letter_code
_entity_poly.pdbx_strand_id
1 'polypeptide(L)'
;AIKVLRVYRNNPDLYRSGPQLIGLPPLENLQELMNRNYSFEDALFALQCNDCNLRRALQWLTDGFPTEVLSEQEKAADKPQDGIPFELIEQMRLDNAENQNRMLDDDDDDDDDEDFVLKTAKLNLQNNVELTKVDTLTKDWSGVRTKIPLSETLLKMIVKSPPLPTEKARTISDVWALSINDRWRLYTSWVESFREVCEAKMSAIQQKYAAIVGRYNEIRTMKTMAVLKKARVLGMTTTGAAKHQAVLSAVKPKIAIIEEAAEVLESHIITSLSSSCEHLILIGDHFQLRPNPAVYQLAKHFNFDVSLFERLINNGFPHAVLTEQHRMRSEISDNLMPYFYTNLRNHRSVDEYENVKGMSKNMYFFNHGHLEDQDGDSTTRKNVFEAKMIVSFMRYLQQQGYKPDQITILCCYAGQMFFIRRMISDKYKLLGTDKMVRISVVDDYQGEESDIILLSFVRSNEDGKIGFLKTKNRVCVALSRAKIGLYCFGNFDHLAACSKELWADIVQNLKRLVPEGGCNKICEFRLNCGHSCTINCHTQNIDHTETK
;
A
#
# COMPACT_ATOMS: atom_id res chain seq x y z
N ALA A 1 26.22 11.10 -7.97
CA ALA A 1 27.16 10.59 -8.99
C ALA A 1 26.45 9.76 -10.08
N ILE A 2 25.95 8.55 -9.81
CA ILE A 2 25.46 7.62 -10.86
C ILE A 2 24.14 8.03 -11.54
N LYS A 3 23.25 8.80 -10.89
CA LYS A 3 21.99 9.28 -11.52
C LYS A 3 22.17 10.50 -12.43
N VAL A 4 23.17 11.35 -12.19
CA VAL A 4 23.46 12.56 -13.00
C VAL A 4 24.05 12.18 -14.37
N LEU A 5 24.77 11.05 -14.43
CA LEU A 5 25.34 10.48 -15.66
C LEU A 5 24.28 9.97 -16.66
N ARG A 6 23.03 9.76 -16.24
CA ARG A 6 21.95 9.26 -17.10
C ARG A 6 21.38 10.33 -18.04
N VAL A 7 21.40 11.60 -17.63
CA VAL A 7 20.88 12.73 -18.43
C VAL A 7 21.85 13.14 -19.55
N TYR A 8 23.15 13.03 -19.30
CA TYR A 8 24.19 13.34 -20.29
C TYR A 8 24.33 12.28 -21.40
N ARG A 9 23.87 11.03 -21.17
CA ARG A 9 23.93 9.95 -22.17
C ARG A 9 22.90 10.11 -23.30
N ASN A 10 21.81 10.84 -23.07
CA ASN A 10 20.68 10.93 -24.00
C ASN A 10 20.71 12.17 -24.91
N ASN A 11 21.73 13.03 -24.81
CA ASN A 11 21.90 14.23 -25.65
C ASN A 11 23.33 14.27 -26.24
N PRO A 12 23.60 13.55 -27.35
CA PRO A 12 24.92 13.47 -27.97
C PRO A 12 25.42 14.80 -28.57
N ASP A 13 24.56 15.79 -28.75
CA ASP A 13 24.94 17.10 -29.32
C ASP A 13 25.74 17.99 -28.35
N LEU A 14 25.67 17.73 -27.04
CA LEU A 14 26.52 18.39 -26.04
C LEU A 14 28.00 17.99 -26.16
N TYR A 15 28.30 16.90 -26.88
CA TYR A 15 29.67 16.42 -27.09
C TYR A 15 30.42 17.17 -28.21
N ARG A 16 29.70 17.85 -29.12
CA ARG A 16 30.29 18.41 -30.36
C ARG A 16 30.71 19.88 -30.28
N SER A 17 30.36 20.60 -29.21
CA SER A 17 30.65 22.04 -29.10
C SER A 17 31.51 22.43 -27.89
N GLY A 18 32.14 21.47 -27.21
CA GLY A 18 33.21 21.75 -26.25
C GLY A 18 34.57 21.87 -26.96
N PRO A 19 35.56 22.60 -26.41
CA PRO A 19 36.85 22.82 -27.07
C PRO A 19 37.46 21.48 -27.46
N GLN A 20 37.85 21.34 -28.73
CA GLN A 20 38.67 20.22 -29.19
C GLN A 20 39.86 20.06 -28.24
N LEU A 21 40.12 18.82 -27.83
CA LEU A 21 41.25 18.39 -27.02
C LEU A 21 42.55 19.03 -27.50
N ILE A 22 43.01 20.06 -26.79
CA ILE A 22 44.36 20.59 -26.93
C ILE A 22 45.09 20.19 -25.65
N GLY A 23 45.93 19.15 -25.72
CA GLY A 23 46.97 18.95 -24.71
C GLY A 23 47.39 17.51 -24.37
N LEU A 24 46.57 16.48 -24.61
CA LEU A 24 46.94 15.09 -24.27
C LEU A 24 46.79 14.12 -25.45
N PRO A 25 47.81 13.28 -25.74
CA PRO A 25 47.80 12.40 -26.89
C PRO A 25 46.86 11.19 -26.69
N PRO A 26 46.42 10.54 -27.77
CA PRO A 26 45.64 9.30 -27.73
C PRO A 26 46.35 8.18 -26.95
N LEU A 27 45.56 7.21 -26.47
CA LEU A 27 45.93 6.11 -25.57
C LEU A 27 47.08 5.19 -26.03
N GLU A 28 47.56 5.35 -27.26
CA GLU A 28 48.63 4.53 -27.85
C GLU A 28 50.04 4.95 -27.36
N ASN A 29 50.17 6.11 -26.72
CA ASN A 29 51.45 6.64 -26.20
C ASN A 29 51.58 6.54 -24.67
N LEU A 30 51.10 5.44 -24.07
CA LEU A 30 51.12 5.25 -22.60
C LEU A 30 52.54 5.23 -22.01
N GLN A 31 53.53 4.74 -22.77
CA GLN A 31 54.95 4.77 -22.41
C GLN A 31 55.55 6.19 -22.42
N GLU A 32 55.04 7.07 -23.28
CA GLU A 32 55.45 8.48 -23.35
C GLU A 32 54.87 9.29 -22.19
N LEU A 33 53.67 8.92 -21.72
CA LEU A 33 53.05 9.51 -20.54
C LEU A 33 53.81 9.14 -19.26
N MET A 34 54.31 7.92 -19.10
CA MET A 34 55.06 7.48 -17.90
C MET A 34 56.36 8.27 -17.67
N ASN A 35 56.94 8.89 -18.70
CA ASN A 35 58.20 9.63 -18.63
C ASN A 35 58.04 11.14 -18.40
N ARG A 36 56.81 11.64 -18.14
CA ARG A 36 56.57 13.07 -17.87
C ARG A 36 56.41 13.34 -16.38
N ASN A 37 57.06 14.40 -15.90
CA ASN A 37 56.86 14.96 -14.56
C ASN A 37 55.49 15.65 -14.50
N TYR A 38 54.47 14.97 -13.97
CA TYR A 38 53.13 15.55 -13.78
C TYR A 38 53.06 16.32 -12.47
N SER A 39 52.54 17.53 -12.55
CA SER A 39 52.24 18.35 -11.39
C SER A 39 50.89 17.96 -10.75
N PHE A 40 50.67 18.44 -9.53
CA PHE A 40 49.37 18.38 -8.85
C PHE A 40 48.20 18.91 -9.71
N GLU A 41 48.45 19.97 -10.49
CA GLU A 41 47.44 20.62 -11.32
C GLU A 41 47.05 19.76 -12.53
N ASP A 42 48.01 19.05 -13.13
CA ASP A 42 47.77 18.14 -14.26
C ASP A 42 46.90 16.93 -13.85
N ALA A 43 47.17 16.36 -12.67
CA ALA A 43 46.41 15.23 -12.15
C ALA A 43 44.98 15.63 -11.74
N LEU A 44 44.81 16.79 -11.10
CA LEU A 44 43.49 17.32 -10.75
C LEU A 44 42.69 17.67 -12.02
N PHE A 45 43.32 18.26 -13.04
CA PHE A 45 42.70 18.54 -14.33
C PHE A 45 42.27 17.27 -15.06
N ALA A 46 43.08 16.21 -15.03
CA ALA A 46 42.74 14.91 -15.62
C ALA A 46 41.51 14.26 -14.95
N LEU A 47 41.40 14.37 -13.61
CA LEU A 47 40.21 13.93 -12.88
C LEU A 47 38.98 14.77 -13.21
N GLN A 48 39.16 16.09 -13.39
CA GLN A 48 38.07 17.01 -13.75
C GLN A 48 37.56 16.85 -15.19
N CYS A 49 38.43 16.52 -16.14
CA CYS A 49 38.08 16.38 -17.55
C CYS A 49 37.52 15.00 -17.90
N ASN A 50 37.75 13.98 -17.07
CA ASN A 50 37.27 12.61 -17.29
C ASN A 50 36.58 12.07 -16.04
N ASP A 51 35.31 12.46 -15.85
CA ASP A 51 34.38 12.00 -14.78
C ASP A 51 34.33 10.47 -14.55
N CYS A 52 34.94 9.66 -15.43
CA CYS A 52 34.89 8.20 -15.46
C CYS A 52 36.20 7.48 -15.03
N ASN A 53 37.33 8.17 -14.84
CA ASN A 53 38.66 7.53 -14.81
C ASN A 53 39.26 7.27 -13.41
N LEU A 54 38.42 7.10 -12.38
CA LEU A 54 38.88 6.71 -11.03
C LEU A 54 39.77 5.44 -11.07
N ARG A 55 39.40 4.46 -11.90
CA ARG A 55 40.15 3.21 -12.11
C ARG A 55 41.51 3.37 -12.79
N ARG A 56 41.67 4.34 -13.69
CA ARG A 56 42.93 4.58 -14.40
C ARG A 56 43.94 5.32 -13.53
N ALA A 57 43.47 6.27 -12.71
CA ALA A 57 44.29 6.90 -11.69
C ALA A 57 44.77 5.87 -10.64
N LEU A 58 43.89 4.94 -10.23
CA LEU A 58 44.22 3.78 -9.41
C LEU A 58 45.30 2.90 -10.05
N GLN A 59 45.18 2.58 -11.33
CA GLN A 59 46.16 1.78 -12.08
C GLN A 59 47.53 2.46 -12.17
N TRP A 60 47.56 3.77 -12.44
CA TRP A 60 48.81 4.56 -12.48
C TRP A 60 49.54 4.64 -11.13
N LEU A 61 48.81 4.61 -10.02
CA LEU A 61 49.41 4.64 -8.68
C LEU A 61 49.91 3.25 -8.22
N THR A 62 49.37 2.18 -8.80
CA THR A 62 49.71 0.79 -8.47
C THR A 62 50.79 0.15 -9.35
N ASP A 63 51.08 0.69 -10.54
CA ASP A 63 51.99 0.08 -11.54
C ASP A 63 53.50 0.13 -11.16
N GLY A 64 53.82 0.03 -9.86
CA GLY A 64 55.19 -0.08 -9.33
C GLY A 64 55.37 -1.12 -8.22
N PHE A 65 54.42 -2.04 -8.01
CA PHE A 65 54.55 -3.10 -7.01
C PHE A 65 55.22 -4.35 -7.58
N PRO A 66 56.38 -4.80 -7.05
CA PRO A 66 56.74 -6.21 -7.10
C PRO A 66 55.76 -6.96 -6.20
N THR A 67 55.11 -7.99 -6.73
CA THR A 67 54.12 -8.85 -6.06
C THR A 67 54.62 -9.56 -4.78
N GLU A 68 55.89 -9.41 -4.42
CA GLU A 68 56.58 -10.19 -3.37
C GLU A 68 56.50 -9.56 -1.97
N VAL A 69 56.19 -8.26 -1.84
CA VAL A 69 56.22 -7.53 -0.55
C VAL A 69 54.96 -7.75 0.33
N LEU A 70 53.91 -8.39 -0.21
CA LEU A 70 52.63 -8.54 0.49
C LEU A 70 52.63 -9.61 1.60
N SER A 71 53.64 -10.50 1.67
CA SER A 71 53.60 -11.67 2.56
C SER A 71 54.01 -11.42 4.01
N GLU A 72 54.73 -10.34 4.33
CA GLU A 72 55.25 -10.10 5.69
C GLU A 72 54.34 -9.23 6.57
N GLN A 73 53.54 -8.34 5.99
CA GLN A 73 52.65 -7.44 6.76
C GLN A 73 51.31 -8.06 7.13
N GLU A 74 50.91 -9.17 6.49
CA GLU A 74 49.64 -9.87 6.76
C GLU A 74 49.59 -10.54 8.14
N LYS A 75 50.73 -10.81 8.78
CA LYS A 75 50.79 -11.53 10.07
C LYS A 75 50.60 -10.65 11.31
N ALA A 76 50.53 -9.33 11.18
CA ALA A 76 50.54 -8.41 12.32
C ALA A 76 49.18 -7.78 12.69
N ALA A 77 48.12 -7.99 11.89
CA ALA A 77 46.87 -7.22 12.02
C ALA A 77 45.71 -7.92 12.76
N ASP A 78 45.86 -9.17 13.18
CA ASP A 78 44.80 -9.92 13.88
C ASP A 78 44.91 -9.83 15.41
N LYS A 79 44.42 -8.73 15.98
CA LYS A 79 43.86 -8.70 17.34
C LYS A 79 42.67 -7.73 17.39
N PRO A 80 41.45 -8.16 17.73
CA PRO A 80 40.34 -7.25 17.93
C PRO A 80 40.44 -6.54 19.29
N GLN A 81 40.24 -5.22 19.28
CA GLN A 81 39.92 -4.43 20.49
C GLN A 81 38.48 -3.91 20.39
N ASP A 82 37.77 -4.12 21.50
CA ASP A 82 36.42 -3.71 21.96
C ASP A 82 35.52 -2.80 21.09
N GLY A 83 34.26 -3.22 20.93
CA GLY A 83 33.14 -2.35 20.50
C GLY A 83 31.80 -3.05 20.18
N ILE A 84 30.81 -2.86 21.07
CA ILE A 84 29.34 -3.11 21.00
C ILE A 84 28.85 -4.59 21.08
N PRO A 85 28.06 -4.97 22.12
CA PRO A 85 27.46 -6.30 22.23
C PRO A 85 26.36 -6.55 21.17
N PHE A 86 26.41 -7.73 20.56
CA PHE A 86 25.49 -8.23 19.52
C PHE A 86 24.00 -8.21 19.95
N GLU A 87 23.70 -8.29 21.24
CA GLU A 87 22.33 -8.30 21.80
C GLU A 87 21.58 -6.98 21.61
N LEU A 88 22.29 -5.84 21.48
CA LEU A 88 21.66 -4.53 21.27
C LEU A 88 21.18 -4.33 19.81
N ILE A 89 21.81 -5.02 18.85
CA ILE A 89 21.43 -5.00 17.43
C ILE A 89 20.19 -5.85 17.18
N GLU A 90 19.98 -6.89 18.00
CA GLU A 90 18.84 -7.81 17.87
C GLU A 90 17.55 -7.20 18.46
N GLN A 91 17.65 -6.43 19.56
CA GLN A 91 16.51 -5.66 20.09
C GLN A 91 16.03 -4.57 19.13
N MET A 92 16.93 -3.86 18.43
CA MET A 92 16.56 -2.86 17.42
C MET A 92 15.97 -3.46 16.13
N ARG A 93 16.16 -4.76 15.90
CA ARG A 93 15.54 -5.50 14.78
C ARG A 93 14.15 -6.03 15.12
N LEU A 94 13.89 -6.38 16.38
CA LEU A 94 12.58 -6.88 16.83
C LEU A 94 11.53 -5.74 16.91
N ASP A 95 11.91 -4.55 17.37
CA ASP A 95 11.00 -3.39 17.43
C ASP A 95 10.60 -2.84 16.04
N ASN A 96 11.43 -3.06 15.02
CA ASN A 96 11.12 -2.68 13.63
C ASN A 96 10.24 -3.70 12.90
N ALA A 97 10.20 -4.96 13.35
CA ALA A 97 9.40 -6.01 12.73
C ALA A 97 7.92 -5.95 13.15
N GLU A 98 7.60 -5.50 14.37
CA GLU A 98 6.21 -5.33 14.82
C GLU A 98 5.51 -4.10 14.18
N ASN A 99 6.28 -3.10 13.75
CA ASN A 99 5.73 -1.87 13.14
C ASN A 99 5.56 -1.93 11.62
N GLN A 100 6.16 -2.92 10.93
CA GLN A 100 6.04 -3.04 9.46
C GLN A 100 4.85 -3.90 8.99
N ASN A 101 4.21 -4.67 9.89
CA ASN A 101 3.14 -5.62 9.53
C ASN A 101 1.69 -5.09 9.71
N ARG A 102 1.49 -3.77 9.67
CA ARG A 102 0.14 -3.15 9.61
C ARG A 102 -0.06 -2.16 8.46
N MET A 103 0.77 -2.24 7.43
CA MET A 103 0.74 -1.34 6.27
C MET A 103 0.26 -2.07 5.01
N LEU A 104 -1.05 -2.33 4.94
CA LEU A 104 -1.89 -2.58 3.76
C LEU A 104 -3.30 -2.25 4.27
N ASP A 105 -4.04 -1.24 3.83
CA ASP A 105 -4.21 -0.63 2.53
C ASP A 105 -4.60 0.84 2.75
N ASP A 106 -3.98 1.78 2.02
CA ASP A 106 -4.53 3.12 1.72
C ASP A 106 -3.71 3.68 0.54
N ASP A 107 -4.43 4.11 -0.49
CA ASP A 107 -4.01 4.88 -1.67
C ASP A 107 -3.30 4.13 -2.83
N ASP A 108 -4.06 3.31 -3.58
CA ASP A 108 -3.91 3.28 -5.06
C ASP A 108 -4.78 4.42 -5.63
N ASP A 109 -4.31 5.66 -5.48
CA ASP A 109 -4.75 6.77 -6.33
C ASP A 109 -3.77 6.87 -7.49
N ASP A 110 -4.21 6.36 -8.65
CA ASP A 110 -3.66 6.70 -9.96
C ASP A 110 -3.78 8.23 -10.16
N ASP A 111 -2.76 9.00 -9.77
CA ASP A 111 -2.36 10.28 -10.39
C ASP A 111 -1.08 10.84 -9.73
N ASP A 112 0.08 10.49 -10.29
CA ASP A 112 1.31 11.30 -10.48
C ASP A 112 2.57 10.39 -10.46
N ASP A 113 2.94 9.86 -11.63
CA ASP A 113 4.16 9.05 -11.89
C ASP A 113 5.51 9.73 -11.51
N GLU A 114 5.52 10.95 -10.96
CA GLU A 114 6.75 11.70 -10.67
C GLU A 114 7.22 11.64 -9.19
N ASP A 115 6.36 11.26 -8.24
CA ASP A 115 6.76 11.25 -6.81
C ASP A 115 7.45 9.95 -6.35
N PHE A 116 7.35 8.88 -7.15
CA PHE A 116 8.06 7.61 -6.92
C PHE A 116 9.59 7.80 -6.94
N VAL A 117 10.11 8.72 -7.75
CA VAL A 117 11.55 8.98 -7.88
C VAL A 117 12.10 9.74 -6.67
N LEU A 118 11.30 10.65 -6.08
CA LEU A 118 11.68 11.44 -4.92
C LEU A 118 11.59 10.64 -3.61
N LYS A 119 10.54 9.82 -3.45
CA LYS A 119 10.39 8.91 -2.30
C LYS A 119 11.51 7.86 -2.30
N THR A 120 11.82 7.28 -3.47
CA THR A 120 12.96 6.37 -3.66
C THR A 120 14.31 7.07 -3.41
N ALA A 121 14.42 8.37 -3.70
CA ALA A 121 15.65 9.13 -3.42
C ALA A 121 15.83 9.44 -1.93
N LYS A 122 14.75 9.76 -1.21
CA LYS A 122 14.79 10.01 0.25
C LYS A 122 15.01 8.72 1.06
N LEU A 123 14.37 7.61 0.69
CA LEU A 123 14.57 6.32 1.37
C LEU A 123 16.01 5.78 1.21
N ASN A 124 16.66 6.05 0.07
CA ASN A 124 18.03 5.64 -0.19
C ASN A 124 19.10 6.55 0.46
N LEU A 125 18.71 7.67 1.06
CA LEU A 125 19.62 8.58 1.78
C LEU A 125 19.64 8.33 3.30
N GLN A 126 18.63 7.67 3.85
CA GLN A 126 18.53 7.36 5.29
C GLN A 126 19.00 5.96 5.67
N ASN A 127 19.14 5.05 4.70
CA ASN A 127 19.76 3.74 4.92
C ASN A 127 21.24 3.80 4.55
N ASN A 128 22.12 3.55 5.53
CA ASN A 128 23.51 3.19 5.28
C ASN A 128 23.55 2.09 4.21
N VAL A 129 24.17 2.39 3.07
CA VAL A 129 24.28 1.48 1.93
C VAL A 129 25.14 0.28 2.32
N GLU A 130 24.50 -0.85 2.64
CA GLU A 130 25.10 -2.16 2.43
C GLU A 130 25.32 -2.35 0.92
N LEU A 131 26.59 -2.42 0.53
CA LEU A 131 27.05 -2.73 -0.83
C LEU A 131 26.75 -4.18 -1.19
N THR A 132 25.49 -4.55 -1.41
CA THR A 132 25.18 -5.80 -2.12
C THR A 132 24.00 -5.60 -3.07
N LYS A 133 24.16 -6.12 -4.30
CA LYS A 133 23.18 -6.16 -5.42
C LYS A 133 23.10 -4.91 -6.32
N VAL A 134 24.17 -4.67 -7.09
CA VAL A 134 24.11 -3.93 -8.36
C VAL A 134 24.62 -4.84 -9.48
N ASP A 135 23.84 -5.85 -9.88
CA ASP A 135 24.25 -6.78 -10.95
C ASP A 135 23.28 -6.85 -12.14
N THR A 136 22.13 -6.18 -12.11
CA THR A 136 21.08 -6.38 -13.13
C THR A 136 20.92 -5.28 -14.18
N LEU A 137 21.80 -4.26 -14.22
CA LEU A 137 21.68 -3.13 -15.18
C LEU A 137 22.93 -2.87 -16.05
N THR A 138 23.82 -3.85 -16.21
CA THR A 138 25.14 -3.70 -16.89
C THR A 138 25.26 -4.38 -18.27
N LYS A 139 24.16 -4.64 -18.98
CA LYS A 139 24.22 -5.39 -20.25
C LYS A 139 24.84 -4.66 -21.45
N ASP A 140 25.02 -3.33 -21.43
CA ASP A 140 25.54 -2.55 -22.58
C ASP A 140 26.96 -1.99 -22.41
N TRP A 141 27.82 -2.65 -21.63
CA TRP A 141 29.21 -2.20 -21.37
C TRP A 141 30.24 -3.32 -21.63
N SER A 142 30.21 -3.92 -22.82
CA SER A 142 31.09 -5.06 -23.19
C SER A 142 32.45 -4.69 -23.79
N GLY A 143 32.69 -3.43 -24.19
CA GLY A 143 33.99 -2.99 -24.69
C GLY A 143 34.88 -2.48 -23.56
N VAL A 144 36.02 -3.14 -23.33
CA VAL A 144 37.07 -2.80 -22.33
C VAL A 144 36.76 -3.26 -20.90
N ARG A 145 36.60 -4.58 -20.72
CA ARG A 145 36.84 -5.26 -19.43
C ARG A 145 38.16 -6.03 -19.47
N THR A 146 39.27 -5.36 -19.19
CA THR A 146 40.40 -6.05 -18.54
C THR A 146 40.28 -5.77 -17.05
N LYS A 147 39.64 -6.70 -16.32
CA LYS A 147 39.56 -6.67 -14.85
C LYS A 147 40.96 -7.00 -14.30
N ILE A 148 41.73 -5.98 -13.92
CA ILE A 148 42.88 -6.20 -13.03
C ILE A 148 42.31 -6.38 -11.61
N PRO A 149 42.55 -7.50 -10.93
CA PRO A 149 42.07 -7.70 -9.56
C PRO A 149 42.95 -6.87 -8.62
N LEU A 150 42.47 -5.71 -8.17
CA LEU A 150 43.07 -5.07 -7.00
C LEU A 150 42.79 -5.97 -5.79
N SER A 151 43.85 -6.33 -5.04
CA SER A 151 43.68 -7.11 -3.82
C SER A 151 42.81 -6.34 -2.83
N GLU A 152 41.98 -7.05 -2.07
CA GLU A 152 41.11 -6.46 -1.05
C GLU A 152 41.92 -5.67 0.01
N THR A 153 43.19 -6.05 0.21
CA THR A 153 44.21 -5.37 1.02
C THR A 153 44.60 -4.02 0.45
N LEU A 154 44.82 -3.90 -0.86
CA LEU A 154 45.12 -2.64 -1.53
C LEU A 154 43.95 -1.66 -1.41
N LEU A 155 42.71 -2.12 -1.61
CA LEU A 155 41.51 -1.31 -1.39
C LEU A 155 41.40 -0.81 0.07
N LYS A 156 41.69 -1.68 1.05
CA LYS A 156 41.70 -1.31 2.47
C LYS A 156 42.79 -0.28 2.81
N MET A 157 43.97 -0.35 2.18
CA MET A 157 45.04 0.63 2.36
C MET A 157 44.64 2.00 1.79
N ILE A 158 44.06 2.03 0.59
CA ILE A 158 43.62 3.27 -0.08
C ILE A 158 42.54 4.00 0.73
N VAL A 159 41.56 3.26 1.25
CA VAL A 159 40.47 3.83 2.05
C VAL A 159 40.95 4.33 3.42
N LYS A 160 42.05 3.78 3.95
CA LYS A 160 42.62 4.16 5.26
C LYS A 160 43.70 5.24 5.19
N SER A 161 44.21 5.59 4.01
CA SER A 161 45.26 6.60 3.86
C SER A 161 44.69 8.02 4.07
N PRO A 162 45.15 8.78 5.08
CA PRO A 162 44.67 10.14 5.30
C PRO A 162 45.15 11.08 4.19
N PRO A 163 44.35 12.07 3.78
CA PRO A 163 44.72 13.00 2.72
C PRO A 163 46.02 13.73 3.04
N LEU A 164 46.88 13.90 2.02
CA LEU A 164 48.05 14.74 2.15
C LEU A 164 47.61 16.21 2.25
N PRO A 165 48.15 17.01 3.19
CA PRO A 165 47.82 18.42 3.31
C PRO A 165 48.02 19.17 1.99
N THR A 166 47.04 19.99 1.62
CA THR A 166 46.93 20.62 0.29
C THR A 166 48.17 21.44 -0.09
N GLU A 167 48.83 22.08 0.88
CA GLU A 167 50.06 22.85 0.62
C GLU A 167 51.23 21.96 0.18
N LYS A 168 51.41 20.81 0.82
CA LYS A 168 52.45 19.84 0.42
C LYS A 168 52.08 19.17 -0.90
N ALA A 169 50.80 18.86 -1.09
CA ALA A 169 50.31 18.25 -2.32
C ALA A 169 50.60 19.13 -3.55
N ARG A 170 50.45 20.46 -3.44
CA ARG A 170 50.72 21.42 -4.53
C ARG A 170 52.20 21.58 -4.87
N THR A 171 53.11 21.34 -3.93
CA THR A 171 54.56 21.47 -4.15
C THR A 171 55.21 20.28 -4.85
N ILE A 172 54.46 19.18 -5.06
CA ILE A 172 54.99 17.96 -5.65
C ILE A 172 54.90 18.07 -7.19
N SER A 173 56.06 18.09 -7.83
CA SER A 173 56.23 18.11 -9.29
C SER A 173 56.55 16.73 -9.89
N ASP A 174 57.00 15.79 -9.05
CA ASP A 174 57.31 14.41 -9.46
C ASP A 174 56.66 13.41 -8.48
N VAL A 175 55.61 12.76 -8.97
CA VAL A 175 54.81 11.77 -8.21
C VAL A 175 55.60 10.46 -8.02
N TRP A 176 56.53 10.14 -8.93
CA TRP A 176 57.28 8.89 -8.90
C TRP A 176 58.44 8.92 -7.90
N ALA A 177 58.92 10.11 -7.54
CA ALA A 177 59.86 10.30 -6.45
C ALA A 177 59.26 10.02 -5.05
N LEU A 178 57.93 9.95 -4.93
CA LEU A 178 57.24 9.73 -3.65
C LEU A 178 57.20 8.25 -3.25
N SER A 179 57.17 8.01 -1.94
CA SER A 179 56.85 6.71 -1.37
C SER A 179 55.43 6.27 -1.75
N ILE A 180 55.18 4.97 -1.85
CA ILE A 180 53.86 4.41 -2.19
C ILE A 180 52.76 4.93 -1.24
N ASN A 181 53.05 5.04 0.06
CA ASN A 181 52.08 5.54 1.03
C ASN A 181 51.76 7.02 0.76
N ASP A 182 52.76 7.85 0.45
CA ASP A 182 52.52 9.27 0.15
C ASP A 182 51.83 9.48 -1.21
N ARG A 183 52.02 8.58 -2.19
CA ARG A 183 51.24 8.56 -3.43
C ARG A 183 49.75 8.32 -3.17
N TRP A 184 49.41 7.40 -2.27
CA TRP A 184 48.01 7.17 -1.89
C TRP A 184 47.40 8.34 -1.14
N ARG A 185 48.15 8.97 -0.23
CA ARG A 185 47.70 10.17 0.47
C ARG A 185 47.50 11.35 -0.47
N LEU A 186 48.35 11.48 -1.50
CA LEU A 186 48.22 12.47 -2.57
C LEU A 186 46.98 12.21 -3.43
N TYR A 187 46.72 10.95 -3.79
CA TYR A 187 45.50 10.54 -4.50
C TYR A 187 44.22 10.82 -3.70
N THR A 188 44.20 10.48 -2.41
CA THR A 188 43.06 10.79 -1.53
C THR A 188 42.81 12.32 -1.50
N SER A 189 43.87 13.13 -1.42
CA SER A 189 43.79 14.60 -1.49
C SER A 189 43.20 15.10 -2.83
N TRP A 190 43.57 14.49 -3.96
CA TRP A 190 42.98 14.79 -5.27
C TRP A 190 41.51 14.40 -5.37
N VAL A 191 41.15 13.22 -4.86
CA VAL A 191 39.77 12.73 -4.85
C VAL A 191 38.89 13.62 -3.97
N GLU A 192 39.36 14.02 -2.80
CA GLU A 192 38.66 14.97 -1.92
C GLU A 192 38.49 16.33 -2.60
N SER A 193 39.55 16.89 -3.18
CA SER A 193 39.48 18.17 -3.90
C SER A 193 38.51 18.11 -5.09
N PHE A 194 38.51 17.01 -5.84
CA PHE A 194 37.58 16.80 -6.95
C PHE A 194 36.14 16.62 -6.45
N ARG A 195 35.95 15.92 -5.34
CA ARG A 195 34.65 15.74 -4.68
C ARG A 195 34.09 17.08 -4.22
N GLU A 196 34.89 17.95 -3.61
CA GLU A 196 34.48 19.30 -3.21
C GLU A 196 33.99 20.12 -4.41
N VAL A 197 34.71 20.07 -5.54
CA VAL A 197 34.31 20.74 -6.79
C VAL A 197 32.99 20.16 -7.33
N CYS A 198 32.83 18.84 -7.29
CA CYS A 198 31.60 18.17 -7.72
C CYS A 198 30.42 18.51 -6.81
N GLU A 199 30.61 18.53 -5.49
CA GLU A 199 29.59 18.90 -4.50
C GLU A 199 29.17 20.36 -4.68
N ALA A 200 30.12 21.27 -4.92
CA ALA A 200 29.82 22.67 -5.22
C ALA A 200 29.00 22.83 -6.52
N LYS A 201 29.39 22.14 -7.61
CA LYS A 201 28.63 22.12 -8.87
C LYS A 201 27.25 21.51 -8.70
N MET A 202 27.14 20.41 -7.97
CA MET A 202 25.88 19.71 -7.73
C MET A 202 24.93 20.56 -6.88
N SER A 203 25.45 21.23 -5.86
CA SER A 203 24.70 22.20 -5.05
C SER A 203 24.17 23.36 -5.91
N ALA A 204 25.00 23.93 -6.79
CA ALA A 204 24.59 25.00 -7.70
C ALA A 204 23.50 24.56 -8.69
N ILE A 205 23.60 23.34 -9.24
CA ILE A 205 22.57 22.77 -10.12
C ILE A 205 21.29 22.48 -9.34
N GLN A 206 21.39 21.94 -8.11
CA GLN A 206 20.26 21.64 -7.25
C GLN A 206 19.48 22.92 -6.89
N GLN A 207 20.16 24.02 -6.59
CA GLN A 207 19.53 25.32 -6.35
C GLN A 207 18.79 25.83 -7.59
N LYS A 208 19.41 25.75 -8.77
CA LYS A 208 18.77 26.12 -10.04
C LYS A 208 17.53 25.26 -10.32
N TYR A 209 17.65 23.95 -10.13
CA TYR A 209 16.54 23.02 -10.30
C TYR A 209 15.39 23.34 -9.34
N ALA A 210 15.68 23.53 -8.05
CA ALA A 210 14.67 23.89 -7.06
C ALA A 210 13.96 25.21 -7.40
N ALA A 211 14.69 26.22 -7.90
CA ALA A 211 14.11 27.48 -8.35
C ALA A 211 13.18 27.31 -9.58
N ILE A 212 13.60 26.51 -10.57
CA ILE A 212 12.78 26.22 -11.77
C ILE A 212 11.52 25.44 -11.38
N VAL A 213 11.65 24.40 -10.56
CA VAL A 213 10.52 23.60 -10.07
C VAL A 213 9.56 24.46 -9.25
N GLY A 214 10.07 25.33 -8.36
CA GLY A 214 9.26 26.27 -7.62
C GLY A 214 8.43 27.17 -8.53
N ARG A 215 9.06 27.77 -9.56
CA ARG A 215 8.38 28.62 -10.54
C ARG A 215 7.37 27.85 -11.39
N TYR A 216 7.70 26.63 -11.79
CA TYR A 216 6.79 25.76 -12.54
C TYR A 216 5.53 25.44 -11.71
N ASN A 217 5.71 25.07 -10.44
CA ASN A 217 4.60 24.78 -9.52
C ASN A 217 3.73 26.02 -9.26
N GLU A 218 4.34 27.20 -9.14
CA GLU A 218 3.60 28.46 -9.02
C GLU A 218 2.71 28.73 -10.23
N ILE A 219 3.26 28.62 -11.45
CA ILE A 219 2.51 28.81 -12.70
C ILE A 219 1.39 27.75 -12.84
N ARG A 220 1.69 26.49 -12.52
CA ARG A 220 0.69 25.40 -12.53
C ARG A 220 -0.44 25.71 -11.56
N THR A 221 -0.12 26.16 -10.34
CA THR A 221 -1.11 26.54 -9.32
C THR A 221 -1.97 27.71 -9.79
N MET A 222 -1.38 28.75 -10.39
CA MET A 222 -2.13 29.89 -10.95
C MET A 222 -3.09 29.45 -12.06
N LYS A 223 -2.64 28.58 -12.97
CA LYS A 223 -3.48 28.01 -14.03
C LYS A 223 -4.64 27.22 -13.46
N THR A 224 -4.38 26.32 -12.51
CA THR A 224 -5.40 25.54 -11.82
C THR A 224 -6.40 26.45 -11.12
N MET A 225 -5.93 27.45 -10.36
CA MET A 225 -6.77 28.44 -9.69
C MET A 225 -7.70 29.20 -10.66
N ALA A 226 -7.20 29.59 -11.83
CA ALA A 226 -7.99 30.29 -12.84
C ALA A 226 -9.13 29.44 -13.41
N VAL A 227 -8.93 28.12 -13.49
CA VAL A 227 -9.98 27.17 -13.89
C VAL A 227 -10.96 26.95 -12.73
N LEU A 228 -10.45 26.65 -11.53
CA LEU A 228 -11.28 26.32 -10.37
C LEU A 228 -12.19 27.48 -9.92
N LYS A 229 -11.72 28.73 -10.02
CA LYS A 229 -12.55 29.90 -9.72
C LYS A 229 -13.75 30.08 -10.66
N LYS A 230 -13.74 29.44 -11.84
CA LYS A 230 -14.87 29.46 -12.77
C LYS A 230 -15.86 28.32 -12.52
N ALA A 231 -15.47 27.32 -11.74
CA ALA A 231 -16.33 26.18 -11.44
C ALA A 231 -17.42 26.58 -10.44
N ARG A 232 -18.64 26.08 -10.67
CA ARG A 232 -19.77 26.25 -9.73
C ARG A 232 -19.70 25.27 -8.56
N VAL A 233 -19.22 24.05 -8.83
CA VAL A 233 -19.08 22.96 -7.87
C VAL A 233 -17.65 22.43 -7.98
N LEU A 234 -17.02 22.21 -6.84
CA LEU A 234 -15.70 21.63 -6.73
C LEU A 234 -15.82 20.32 -5.95
N GLY A 235 -15.56 19.20 -6.62
CA GLY A 235 -15.47 17.89 -5.97
C GLY A 235 -14.03 17.59 -5.56
N MET A 236 -13.82 17.11 -4.35
CA MET A 236 -12.55 16.62 -3.84
C MET A 236 -12.77 15.65 -2.68
N THR A 237 -11.87 14.70 -2.51
CA THR A 237 -11.81 13.88 -1.30
C THR A 237 -11.41 14.74 -0.10
N THR A 238 -11.76 14.32 1.12
CA THR A 238 -11.42 15.08 2.33
C THR A 238 -9.91 15.12 2.60
N THR A 239 -9.19 14.07 2.22
CA THR A 239 -7.71 14.03 2.22
C THR A 239 -7.14 15.01 1.19
N GLY A 240 -7.71 15.03 -0.02
CA GLY A 240 -7.37 16.01 -1.06
C GLY A 240 -7.63 17.45 -0.61
N ALA A 241 -8.74 17.70 0.08
CA ALA A 241 -9.07 19.00 0.64
C ALA A 241 -8.02 19.47 1.66
N ALA A 242 -7.64 18.58 2.59
CA ALA A 242 -6.60 18.86 3.58
C ALA A 242 -5.21 19.11 2.93
N LYS A 243 -4.86 18.34 1.89
CA LYS A 243 -3.61 18.48 1.13
C LYS A 243 -3.56 19.78 0.31
N HIS A 244 -4.70 20.18 -0.26
CA HIS A 244 -4.80 21.31 -1.19
C HIS A 244 -5.40 22.57 -0.56
N GLN A 245 -5.03 22.87 0.69
CA GLN A 245 -5.52 24.03 1.43
C GLN A 245 -5.29 25.37 0.72
N ALA A 246 -4.20 25.49 -0.05
CA ALA A 246 -3.92 26.68 -0.85
C ALA A 246 -4.99 26.93 -1.92
N VAL A 247 -5.52 25.86 -2.52
CA VAL A 247 -6.60 25.92 -3.51
C VAL A 247 -7.89 26.37 -2.83
N LEU A 248 -8.26 25.77 -1.70
CA LEU A 248 -9.47 26.15 -0.96
C LEU A 248 -9.41 27.59 -0.46
N SER A 249 -8.25 28.03 0.04
CA SER A 249 -8.02 29.41 0.47
C SER A 249 -8.09 30.42 -0.68
N ALA A 250 -7.77 29.99 -1.90
CA ALA A 250 -7.82 30.81 -3.09
C ALA A 250 -9.21 30.88 -3.72
N VAL A 251 -9.92 29.75 -3.78
CA VAL A 251 -11.29 29.63 -4.32
C VAL A 251 -12.29 30.26 -3.36
N LYS A 252 -12.03 30.19 -2.05
CA LYS A 252 -12.87 30.74 -0.98
C LYS A 252 -14.32 30.24 -1.04
N PRO A 253 -14.54 28.92 -1.00
CA PRO A 253 -15.91 28.39 -1.02
C PRO A 253 -16.65 28.84 0.24
N LYS A 254 -17.82 29.46 0.04
CA LYS A 254 -18.73 29.88 1.12
C LYS A 254 -19.55 28.74 1.68
N ILE A 255 -19.80 27.71 0.88
CA ILE A 255 -20.60 26.54 1.24
C ILE A 255 -19.72 25.32 1.08
N ALA A 256 -19.66 24.49 2.11
CA ALA A 256 -19.01 23.19 2.09
C ALA A 256 -20.06 22.10 2.37
N ILE A 257 -20.09 21.09 1.51
CA ILE A 257 -20.94 19.90 1.67
C ILE A 257 -20.01 18.72 1.82
N ILE A 258 -20.16 17.97 2.90
CA ILE A 258 -19.37 16.77 3.19
C ILE A 258 -20.33 15.59 3.24
N GLU A 259 -20.20 14.72 2.24
CA GLU A 259 -20.89 13.42 2.19
C GLU A 259 -20.12 12.38 3.01
N GLU A 260 -20.81 11.35 3.51
CA GLU A 260 -20.28 10.32 4.40
C GLU A 260 -19.53 10.91 5.62
N ALA A 261 -20.00 12.06 6.13
CA ALA A 261 -19.35 12.80 7.21
C ALA A 261 -19.22 12.00 8.52
N ALA A 262 -19.99 10.91 8.66
CA ALA A 262 -19.87 9.99 9.78
C ALA A 262 -18.59 9.12 9.73
N GLU A 263 -18.07 8.85 8.54
CA GLU A 263 -16.86 8.05 8.27
C GLU A 263 -15.58 8.91 8.21
N VAL A 264 -15.72 10.23 8.11
CA VAL A 264 -14.58 11.16 7.99
C VAL A 264 -14.04 11.56 9.37
N LEU A 265 -12.70 11.48 9.53
CA LEU A 265 -12.01 12.00 10.71
C LEU A 265 -12.33 13.48 10.93
N GLU A 266 -12.60 13.85 12.18
CA GLU A 266 -12.88 15.24 12.55
C GLU A 266 -11.78 16.21 12.10
N SER A 267 -10.52 15.79 12.20
CA SER A 267 -9.36 16.58 11.75
C SER A 267 -9.41 16.90 10.26
N HIS A 268 -9.85 15.96 9.42
CA HIS A 268 -9.97 16.17 7.96
C HIS A 268 -11.06 17.20 7.65
N ILE A 269 -12.20 17.13 8.35
CA ILE A 269 -13.26 18.13 8.19
C ILE A 269 -12.74 19.51 8.60
N ILE A 270 -12.17 19.66 9.79
CA ILE A 270 -11.72 20.97 10.29
C ILE A 270 -10.66 21.58 9.38
N THR A 271 -9.70 20.78 8.91
CA THR A 271 -8.64 21.26 8.02
C THR A 271 -9.17 21.64 6.64
N SER A 272 -10.20 20.97 6.13
CA SER A 272 -10.84 21.33 4.86
C SER A 272 -11.62 22.66 4.88
N LEU A 273 -11.91 23.22 6.06
CA LEU A 273 -12.65 24.48 6.17
C LEU A 273 -11.73 25.68 5.96
N SER A 274 -12.16 26.57 5.07
CA SER A 274 -11.52 27.88 4.87
C SER A 274 -12.15 28.93 5.79
N SER A 275 -11.41 30.01 6.08
CA SER A 275 -11.95 31.17 6.83
C SER A 275 -13.11 31.88 6.13
N SER A 276 -13.34 31.58 4.85
CA SER A 276 -14.49 32.06 4.06
C SER A 276 -15.72 31.15 4.11
N CYS A 277 -15.65 29.98 4.75
CA CYS A 277 -16.79 29.09 4.86
C CYS A 277 -17.86 29.72 5.77
N GLU A 278 -19.05 29.94 5.23
CA GLU A 278 -20.20 30.54 5.91
C GLU A 278 -21.27 29.48 6.25
N HIS A 279 -21.31 28.37 5.49
CA HIS A 279 -22.29 27.31 5.66
C HIS A 279 -21.65 25.93 5.45
N LEU A 280 -21.65 25.11 6.50
CA LEU A 280 -21.20 23.73 6.47
C LEU A 280 -22.41 22.78 6.54
N ILE A 281 -22.52 21.89 5.57
CA ILE A 281 -23.54 20.83 5.52
C ILE A 281 -22.83 19.49 5.66
N LEU A 282 -23.15 18.76 6.73
CA LEU A 282 -22.62 17.42 6.99
C LEU A 282 -23.74 16.40 6.73
N ILE A 283 -23.49 15.48 5.83
CA ILE A 283 -24.41 14.39 5.47
C ILE A 283 -23.70 13.09 5.82
N GLY A 284 -24.32 12.25 6.63
CA GLY A 284 -23.74 10.97 7.00
C GLY A 284 -24.67 10.16 7.90
N ASP A 285 -24.22 8.97 8.26
CA ASP A 285 -24.96 8.05 9.11
C ASP A 285 -24.05 7.49 10.22
N HIS A 286 -24.25 7.98 11.44
CA HIS A 286 -23.46 7.57 12.61
C HIS A 286 -23.76 6.14 13.10
N PHE A 287 -24.75 5.46 12.51
CA PHE A 287 -24.98 4.02 12.70
C PHE A 287 -24.23 3.14 11.68
N GLN A 288 -23.62 3.73 10.64
CA GLN A 288 -22.75 3.04 9.67
C GLN A 288 -21.27 3.25 10.04
N LEU A 289 -20.31 3.04 9.12
CA LEU A 289 -18.89 3.04 9.50
C LEU A 289 -18.46 4.36 10.11
N ARG A 290 -17.54 4.21 11.07
CA ARG A 290 -16.82 5.29 11.71
C ARG A 290 -15.45 5.45 11.06
N PRO A 291 -14.80 6.62 11.22
CA PRO A 291 -13.43 6.80 10.79
C PRO A 291 -12.52 5.76 11.45
N ASN A 292 -11.50 5.31 10.73
CA ASN A 292 -10.53 4.33 11.22
C ASN A 292 -9.15 4.99 11.45
N PRO A 293 -8.77 5.33 12.70
CA PRO A 293 -7.44 5.86 12.98
C PRO A 293 -6.35 4.81 12.76
N ALA A 294 -5.25 5.19 12.09
CA ALA A 294 -4.10 4.30 11.88
C ALA A 294 -3.54 3.70 13.19
N VAL A 295 -3.63 4.46 14.30
CA VAL A 295 -3.22 4.00 15.63
C VAL A 295 -4.46 3.59 16.43
N TYR A 296 -4.68 2.28 16.55
CA TYR A 296 -5.81 1.70 17.29
C TYR A 296 -6.00 2.23 18.72
N GLN A 297 -4.90 2.53 19.43
CA GLN A 297 -4.98 3.08 20.80
C GLN A 297 -5.64 4.46 20.84
N LEU A 298 -5.56 5.23 19.75
CA LEU A 298 -6.22 6.54 19.65
C LEU A 298 -7.74 6.38 19.60
N ALA A 299 -8.25 5.43 18.81
CA ALA A 299 -9.67 5.08 18.85
C ALA A 299 -10.06 4.59 20.26
N LYS A 300 -9.36 3.59 20.78
CA LYS A 300 -9.74 2.91 22.02
C LYS A 300 -9.70 3.79 23.28
N HIS A 301 -8.68 4.62 23.43
CA HIS A 301 -8.47 5.39 24.67
C HIS A 301 -8.84 6.87 24.55
N PHE A 302 -8.95 7.40 23.33
CA PHE A 302 -9.18 8.82 23.08
C PHE A 302 -10.37 9.11 22.16
N ASN A 303 -11.13 8.08 21.74
CA ASN A 303 -12.31 8.20 20.87
C ASN A 303 -12.02 8.95 19.56
N PHE A 304 -10.83 8.75 19.01
CA PHE A 304 -10.41 9.40 17.75
C PHE A 304 -11.17 8.88 16.52
N ASP A 305 -11.94 7.82 16.68
CA ASP A 305 -12.89 7.22 15.75
C ASP A 305 -14.30 7.83 15.87
N VAL A 306 -14.50 8.89 16.67
CA VAL A 306 -15.75 9.66 16.68
C VAL A 306 -15.62 10.82 15.69
N SER A 307 -16.44 10.81 14.65
CA SER A 307 -16.46 11.88 13.64
C SER A 307 -17.03 13.18 14.21
N LEU A 308 -16.75 14.32 13.54
CA LEU A 308 -17.37 15.60 13.89
C LEU A 308 -18.90 15.51 13.82
N PHE A 309 -19.41 14.78 12.81
CA PHE A 309 -20.83 14.55 12.62
C PHE A 309 -21.47 13.83 13.81
N GLU A 310 -20.90 12.69 14.21
CA GLU A 310 -21.38 11.93 15.37
C GLU A 310 -21.26 12.75 16.66
N ARG A 311 -20.15 13.47 16.84
CA ARG A 311 -19.94 14.31 18.03
C ARG A 311 -20.99 15.41 18.14
N LEU A 312 -21.37 16.07 17.03
CA LEU A 312 -22.42 17.09 17.05
C LEU A 312 -23.78 16.49 17.44
N ILE A 313 -24.14 15.32 16.91
CA ILE A 313 -25.37 14.62 17.25
C ILE A 313 -25.39 14.25 18.74
N ASN A 314 -24.30 13.67 19.24
CA ASN A 314 -24.19 13.27 20.65
C ASN A 314 -24.30 14.45 21.62
N ASN A 315 -23.94 15.66 21.18
CA ASN A 315 -24.09 16.90 21.96
C ASN A 315 -25.45 17.59 21.77
N GLY A 316 -26.42 16.93 21.11
CA GLY A 316 -27.76 17.48 20.93
C GLY A 316 -27.84 18.60 19.89
N PHE A 317 -26.87 18.68 18.97
CA PHE A 317 -26.95 19.63 17.87
C PHE A 317 -28.17 19.32 16.98
N PRO A 318 -28.95 20.33 16.57
CA PRO A 318 -30.11 20.12 15.71
C PRO A 318 -29.71 19.43 14.40
N HIS A 319 -30.38 18.34 14.07
CA HIS A 319 -30.15 17.60 12.84
C HIS A 319 -31.48 17.11 12.26
N ALA A 320 -31.49 16.85 10.96
CA ALA A 320 -32.61 16.24 10.27
C ALA A 320 -32.28 14.76 9.98
N VAL A 321 -33.27 13.89 10.10
CA VAL A 321 -33.14 12.47 9.78
C VAL A 321 -34.08 12.14 8.63
N LEU A 322 -33.55 11.54 7.57
CA LEU A 322 -34.34 10.99 6.48
C LEU A 322 -34.84 9.60 6.91
N THR A 323 -36.15 9.44 7.04
CA THR A 323 -36.75 8.21 7.60
C THR A 323 -37.32 7.26 6.55
N GLU A 324 -37.36 7.65 5.28
CA GLU A 324 -37.93 6.86 4.19
C GLU A 324 -36.80 6.27 3.32
N GLN A 325 -36.82 4.94 3.11
CA GLN A 325 -35.82 4.20 2.36
C GLN A 325 -36.37 3.72 1.01
N HIS A 326 -35.55 3.78 -0.03
CA HIS A 326 -35.89 3.43 -1.41
C HIS A 326 -35.07 2.27 -1.98
N ARG A 327 -34.21 1.64 -1.17
CA ARG A 327 -33.21 0.66 -1.63
C ARG A 327 -33.71 -0.77 -1.45
N MET A 328 -33.89 -1.17 -0.20
CA MET A 328 -34.13 -2.56 0.21
C MET A 328 -35.59 -2.91 0.01
N ARG A 329 -35.86 -4.10 -0.51
CA ARG A 329 -37.20 -4.70 -0.40
C ARG A 329 -37.66 -4.74 1.05
N SER A 330 -38.96 -4.54 1.28
CA SER A 330 -39.63 -4.58 2.58
C SER A 330 -39.26 -5.83 3.42
N GLU A 331 -39.15 -7.01 2.80
CA GLU A 331 -38.72 -8.24 3.48
C GLU A 331 -37.32 -8.14 4.11
N ILE A 332 -36.38 -7.41 3.49
CA ILE A 332 -35.03 -7.24 4.01
C ILE A 332 -35.04 -6.13 5.08
N SER A 333 -35.61 -4.98 4.75
CA SER A 333 -35.60 -3.82 5.65
C SER A 333 -36.36 -4.09 6.94
N ASP A 334 -37.58 -4.59 6.87
CA ASP A 334 -38.45 -4.78 8.05
C ASP A 334 -37.91 -5.83 9.03
N ASN A 335 -37.13 -6.79 8.54
CA ASN A 335 -36.59 -7.86 9.36
C ASN A 335 -35.20 -7.57 9.93
N LEU A 336 -34.38 -6.72 9.28
CA LEU A 336 -32.99 -6.49 9.67
C LEU A 336 -32.72 -5.06 10.13
N MET A 337 -33.40 -4.04 9.58
CA MET A 337 -33.12 -2.65 9.92
C MET A 337 -33.60 -2.21 11.31
N PRO A 338 -34.66 -2.78 11.93
CA PRO A 338 -35.07 -2.43 13.29
C PRO A 338 -34.00 -2.64 14.36
N TYR A 339 -33.00 -3.50 14.11
CA TYR A 339 -31.86 -3.66 15.01
C TYR A 339 -30.94 -2.43 15.04
N PHE A 340 -30.97 -1.59 14.00
CA PHE A 340 -30.09 -0.44 13.82
C PHE A 340 -30.86 0.89 13.88
N TYR A 341 -32.03 0.95 13.24
CA TYR A 341 -32.83 2.17 13.08
C TYR A 341 -34.23 1.97 13.65
N THR A 342 -34.73 2.95 14.41
CA THR A 342 -36.03 2.85 15.09
C THR A 342 -37.22 3.23 14.20
N ASN A 343 -37.04 4.14 13.24
CA ASN A 343 -38.13 4.75 12.48
C ASN A 343 -37.93 4.71 10.96
N LEU A 344 -37.18 3.73 10.44
CA LEU A 344 -36.98 3.56 9.00
C LEU A 344 -38.23 2.97 8.35
N ARG A 345 -38.74 3.61 7.30
CA ARG A 345 -39.97 3.24 6.59
C ARG A 345 -39.68 2.98 5.12
N ASN A 346 -40.40 2.04 4.53
CA ASN A 346 -40.23 1.70 3.12
C ASN A 346 -41.05 2.65 2.23
N HIS A 347 -40.41 3.23 1.22
CA HIS A 347 -41.13 3.89 0.15
C HIS A 347 -41.76 2.83 -0.76
N ARG A 348 -42.97 3.09 -1.27
CA ARG A 348 -43.74 2.19 -2.17
C ARG A 348 -42.98 1.63 -3.38
N SER A 349 -41.90 2.31 -3.81
CA SER A 349 -41.07 1.85 -4.94
C SER A 349 -40.41 0.50 -4.68
N VAL A 350 -40.17 0.13 -3.42
CA VAL A 350 -39.52 -1.16 -3.10
C VAL A 350 -40.48 -2.34 -3.17
N ASP A 351 -41.79 -2.08 -3.22
CA ASP A 351 -42.83 -3.10 -3.38
C ASP A 351 -42.95 -3.56 -4.85
N GLU A 352 -42.35 -2.82 -5.79
CA GLU A 352 -42.34 -3.13 -7.23
C GLU A 352 -41.28 -4.17 -7.61
N TYR A 353 -40.38 -4.55 -6.68
CA TYR A 353 -39.31 -5.48 -6.99
C TYR A 353 -39.81 -6.92 -7.22
N GLU A 354 -39.48 -7.50 -8.38
CA GLU A 354 -39.78 -8.90 -8.69
C GLU A 354 -39.00 -9.87 -7.80
N ASN A 355 -39.61 -11.00 -7.42
CA ASN A 355 -38.92 -12.04 -6.67
C ASN A 355 -37.67 -12.57 -7.39
N VAL A 356 -36.66 -12.98 -6.60
CA VAL A 356 -35.43 -13.49 -7.16
C VAL A 356 -35.70 -14.78 -7.94
N LYS A 357 -35.51 -14.74 -9.27
CA LYS A 357 -35.63 -15.90 -10.17
C LYS A 357 -34.89 -17.13 -9.66
N GLY A 358 -35.59 -18.27 -9.69
CA GLY A 358 -35.07 -19.56 -9.20
C GLY A 358 -35.10 -19.73 -7.69
N MET A 359 -35.42 -18.68 -6.92
CA MET A 359 -35.41 -18.72 -5.46
C MET A 359 -36.83 -18.66 -4.90
N SER A 360 -37.08 -19.43 -3.84
CA SER A 360 -38.35 -19.40 -3.10
C SER A 360 -38.42 -18.24 -2.10
N LYS A 361 -37.27 -17.70 -1.70
CA LYS A 361 -37.10 -16.62 -0.72
C LYS A 361 -36.09 -15.61 -1.24
N ASN A 362 -36.33 -14.33 -0.99
CA ASN A 362 -35.42 -13.25 -1.41
C ASN A 362 -34.35 -12.96 -0.36
N MET A 363 -34.59 -13.39 0.89
CA MET A 363 -33.63 -13.29 1.99
C MET A 363 -33.37 -14.68 2.56
N TYR A 364 -32.10 -15.05 2.73
CA TYR A 364 -31.72 -16.34 3.29
C TYR A 364 -30.39 -16.32 4.04
N PHE A 365 -30.34 -16.99 5.20
CA PHE A 365 -29.15 -17.12 6.03
C PHE A 365 -28.72 -18.59 6.07
N PHE A 366 -27.72 -18.92 5.26
CA PHE A 366 -27.14 -20.26 5.15
C PHE A 366 -26.21 -20.53 6.35
N ASN A 367 -26.74 -21.22 7.36
CA ASN A 367 -26.01 -21.58 8.57
C ASN A 367 -25.13 -22.83 8.36
N HIS A 368 -23.88 -22.80 8.83
CA HIS A 368 -23.00 -23.97 8.82
C HIS A 368 -22.02 -24.00 10.00
N GLY A 369 -21.52 -25.19 10.33
CA GLY A 369 -20.51 -25.40 11.39
C GLY A 369 -19.05 -25.45 10.92
N HIS A 370 -18.77 -25.28 9.63
CA HIS A 370 -17.39 -25.37 9.10
C HIS A 370 -16.48 -24.29 9.66
N LEU A 371 -15.31 -24.69 10.16
CA LEU A 371 -14.30 -23.81 10.75
C LEU A 371 -13.61 -22.93 9.69
N GLU A 372 -13.14 -21.77 10.13
CA GLU A 372 -12.30 -20.87 9.34
C GLU A 372 -10.88 -21.43 9.21
N ASP A 373 -10.23 -21.17 8.08
CA ASP A 373 -8.81 -21.47 7.91
C ASP A 373 -7.97 -20.27 8.39
N GLN A 374 -6.87 -20.57 9.07
CA GLN A 374 -5.85 -19.61 9.45
C GLN A 374 -4.55 -19.93 8.73
N ASP A 375 -4.26 -19.20 7.65
CA ASP A 375 -2.88 -19.17 7.13
C ASP A 375 -2.03 -18.39 8.16
N GLY A 376 -0.73 -18.70 8.28
CA GLY A 376 0.15 -18.23 9.37
C GLY A 376 0.28 -16.72 9.61
N ASP A 377 -0.43 -15.88 8.84
CA ASP A 377 -0.57 -14.45 9.05
C ASP A 377 -1.93 -14.13 9.69
N SER A 378 -1.91 -13.52 10.87
CA SER A 378 -3.08 -13.38 11.75
C SER A 378 -4.30 -12.65 11.15
N THR A 379 -4.11 -11.92 10.05
CA THR A 379 -5.08 -11.04 9.37
C THR A 379 -5.81 -11.69 8.19
N THR A 380 -5.30 -12.79 7.61
CA THR A 380 -5.89 -13.42 6.41
C THR A 380 -6.89 -14.52 6.77
N ARG A 381 -8.08 -14.12 7.23
CA ARG A 381 -9.17 -15.06 7.56
C ARG A 381 -9.95 -15.44 6.30
N LYS A 382 -10.16 -16.74 6.10
CA LYS A 382 -10.96 -17.28 5.00
C LYS A 382 -11.77 -18.49 5.46
N ASN A 383 -12.87 -18.76 4.77
CA ASN A 383 -13.67 -19.96 4.95
C ASN A 383 -13.88 -20.60 3.58
N VAL A 384 -13.16 -21.69 3.32
CA VAL A 384 -13.17 -22.38 2.02
C VAL A 384 -14.55 -22.95 1.70
N PHE A 385 -15.29 -23.39 2.71
CA PHE A 385 -16.64 -23.91 2.52
C PHE A 385 -17.59 -22.79 2.08
N GLU A 386 -17.63 -21.65 2.78
CA GLU A 386 -18.43 -20.48 2.37
C GLU A 386 -18.08 -20.04 0.94
N ALA A 387 -16.79 -19.93 0.62
CA ALA A 387 -16.33 -19.51 -0.69
C ALA A 387 -16.82 -20.45 -1.82
N LYS A 388 -16.75 -21.77 -1.60
CA LYS A 388 -17.27 -22.76 -2.57
C LYS A 388 -18.78 -22.64 -2.75
N MET A 389 -19.51 -22.44 -1.67
CA MET A 389 -20.96 -22.28 -1.70
C MET A 389 -21.37 -21.01 -2.43
N ILE A 390 -20.76 -19.88 -2.09
CA ILE A 390 -21.01 -18.57 -2.73
C ILE A 390 -20.72 -18.63 -4.23
N VAL A 391 -19.57 -19.18 -4.65
CA VAL A 391 -19.23 -19.28 -6.08
C VAL A 391 -20.22 -20.16 -6.84
N SER A 392 -20.67 -21.27 -6.23
CA SER A 392 -21.65 -22.17 -6.84
C SER A 392 -23.02 -21.51 -6.93
N PHE A 393 -23.43 -20.79 -5.89
CA PHE A 393 -24.71 -20.10 -5.84
C PHE A 393 -24.77 -18.89 -6.77
N MET A 394 -23.69 -18.13 -6.88
CA MET A 394 -23.54 -17.07 -7.87
C MET A 394 -23.74 -17.60 -9.30
N ARG A 395 -23.13 -18.74 -9.62
CA ARG A 395 -23.30 -19.39 -10.95
C ARG A 395 -24.73 -19.83 -11.18
N TYR A 396 -25.38 -20.38 -10.16
CA TYR A 396 -26.78 -20.74 -10.23
C TYR A 396 -27.65 -19.52 -10.58
N LEU A 397 -27.44 -18.38 -9.91
CA LEU A 397 -28.16 -17.14 -10.22
C LEU A 397 -27.89 -16.63 -11.63
N GLN A 398 -26.65 -16.72 -12.11
CA GLN A 398 -26.33 -16.38 -13.52
C GLN A 398 -27.08 -17.28 -14.51
N GLN A 399 -27.26 -18.57 -14.20
CA GLN A 399 -28.06 -19.49 -15.01
C GLN A 399 -29.56 -19.14 -15.00
N GLN A 400 -30.05 -18.46 -13.95
CA GLN A 400 -31.42 -17.91 -13.91
C GLN A 400 -31.57 -16.60 -14.72
N GLY A 401 -30.49 -16.13 -15.35
CA GLY A 401 -30.49 -14.96 -16.23
C GLY A 401 -30.05 -13.65 -15.58
N TYR A 402 -29.49 -13.68 -14.36
CA TYR A 402 -28.88 -12.50 -13.76
C TYR A 402 -27.54 -12.17 -14.37
N LYS A 403 -27.32 -10.89 -14.70
CA LYS A 403 -26.04 -10.42 -15.24
C LYS A 403 -25.00 -10.25 -14.12
N PRO A 404 -23.69 -10.32 -14.44
CA PRO A 404 -22.63 -10.16 -13.43
C PRO A 404 -22.68 -8.85 -12.65
N ASP A 405 -23.18 -7.76 -13.24
CA ASP A 405 -23.33 -6.43 -12.62
C ASP A 405 -24.50 -6.35 -11.63
N GLN A 406 -25.44 -7.30 -11.68
CA GLN A 406 -26.57 -7.37 -10.74
C GLN A 406 -26.25 -8.18 -9.47
N ILE A 407 -25.11 -8.87 -9.45
CA ILE A 407 -24.68 -9.69 -8.32
C ILE A 407 -23.40 -9.10 -7.76
N THR A 408 -23.34 -8.91 -6.46
CA THR A 408 -22.10 -8.58 -5.77
C THR A 408 -21.85 -9.58 -4.65
N ILE A 409 -20.59 -10.05 -4.56
CA ILE A 409 -20.11 -10.85 -3.44
C ILE A 409 -19.45 -9.91 -2.44
N LEU A 410 -20.00 -9.85 -1.23
CA LEU A 410 -19.45 -9.07 -0.12
C LEU A 410 -18.80 -9.98 0.90
N CYS A 411 -17.60 -9.62 1.33
CA CYS A 411 -16.83 -10.37 2.31
C CYS A 411 -16.55 -9.51 3.54
N CYS A 412 -16.74 -10.06 4.74
CA CYS A 412 -16.34 -9.36 5.97
C CYS A 412 -14.80 -9.29 6.15
N TYR A 413 -14.03 -10.03 5.35
CA TYR A 413 -12.58 -10.14 5.45
C TYR A 413 -11.91 -10.15 4.07
N ALA A 414 -10.82 -9.38 3.92
CA ALA A 414 -10.05 -9.29 2.68
C ALA A 414 -9.48 -10.65 2.23
N GLY A 415 -9.03 -11.48 3.18
CA GLY A 415 -8.54 -12.84 2.89
C GLY A 415 -9.57 -13.69 2.13
N GLN A 416 -10.85 -13.60 2.52
CA GLN A 416 -11.95 -14.27 1.84
C GLN A 416 -12.22 -13.69 0.45
N MET A 417 -12.18 -12.35 0.30
CA MET A 417 -12.33 -11.67 -0.98
C MET A 417 -11.25 -12.15 -1.98
N PHE A 418 -9.97 -12.10 -1.61
CA PHE A 418 -8.88 -12.55 -2.47
C PHE A 418 -9.00 -14.04 -2.81
N PHE A 419 -9.40 -14.86 -1.85
CA PHE A 419 -9.61 -16.29 -2.07
C PHE A 419 -10.72 -16.57 -3.10
N ILE A 420 -11.89 -15.94 -2.96
CA ILE A 420 -13.00 -16.06 -3.91
C ILE A 420 -12.59 -15.50 -5.29
N ARG A 421 -11.90 -14.36 -5.33
CA ARG A 421 -11.42 -13.75 -6.57
C ARG A 421 -10.49 -14.69 -7.34
N ARG A 422 -9.59 -15.41 -6.65
CA ARG A 422 -8.73 -16.43 -7.25
C ARG A 422 -9.54 -17.62 -7.76
N MET A 423 -10.46 -18.16 -6.95
CA MET A 423 -11.34 -19.28 -7.35
C MET A 423 -12.17 -18.97 -8.59
N ILE A 424 -12.64 -17.72 -8.73
CA ILE A 424 -13.37 -17.26 -9.90
C ILE A 424 -12.40 -17.10 -11.07
N SER A 425 -11.28 -16.40 -10.92
CA SER A 425 -10.30 -16.16 -11.99
C SER A 425 -9.80 -17.45 -12.64
N ASP A 426 -9.45 -18.46 -11.84
CA ASP A 426 -8.94 -19.74 -12.35
C ASP A 426 -9.99 -20.49 -13.17
N LYS A 427 -11.28 -20.35 -12.82
CA LYS A 427 -12.38 -21.03 -13.52
C LYS A 427 -12.98 -20.20 -14.66
N TYR A 428 -12.89 -18.87 -14.63
CA TYR A 428 -13.50 -17.97 -15.61
C TYR A 428 -12.59 -17.69 -16.81
N LYS A 429 -11.26 -17.79 -16.66
CA LYS A 429 -10.33 -17.79 -17.80
C LYS A 429 -10.65 -18.89 -18.82
N LEU A 430 -11.28 -19.98 -18.39
CA LEU A 430 -11.72 -21.09 -19.24
C LEU A 430 -13.02 -20.80 -20.03
N LEU A 431 -13.79 -19.76 -19.66
CA LEU A 431 -15.15 -19.52 -20.16
C LEU A 431 -15.29 -18.27 -21.04
N GLY A 432 -14.22 -17.49 -21.24
CA GLY A 432 -14.20 -16.40 -22.24
C GLY A 432 -15.15 -15.22 -21.97
N THR A 433 -15.64 -15.04 -20.75
CA THR A 433 -16.52 -13.93 -20.38
C THR A 433 -15.72 -12.74 -19.84
N ASP A 434 -15.79 -11.60 -20.53
CA ASP A 434 -15.08 -10.35 -20.16
C ASP A 434 -15.65 -9.64 -18.92
N LYS A 435 -16.83 -10.02 -18.43
CA LYS A 435 -17.48 -9.37 -17.27
C LYS A 435 -17.46 -10.29 -16.04
N MET A 436 -16.60 -9.95 -15.08
CA MET A 436 -16.58 -10.59 -13.75
C MET A 436 -17.60 -9.97 -12.81
N VAL A 437 -18.14 -10.80 -11.93
CA VAL A 437 -18.97 -10.38 -10.77
C VAL A 437 -18.13 -9.50 -9.85
N ARG A 438 -18.73 -8.44 -9.28
CA ARG A 438 -18.06 -7.57 -8.31
C ARG A 438 -17.83 -8.33 -7.00
N ILE A 439 -16.62 -8.27 -6.47
CA ILE A 439 -16.22 -8.88 -5.21
C ILE A 439 -15.51 -7.79 -4.40
N SER A 440 -15.98 -7.51 -3.21
CA SER A 440 -15.46 -6.42 -2.38
C SER A 440 -15.57 -6.77 -0.89
N VAL A 441 -14.79 -6.11 -0.06
CA VAL A 441 -14.98 -6.14 1.39
C VAL A 441 -16.10 -5.18 1.80
N VAL A 442 -16.73 -5.43 2.94
CA VAL A 442 -17.84 -4.60 3.42
C VAL A 442 -17.44 -3.13 3.60
N ASP A 443 -16.23 -2.88 4.12
CA ASP A 443 -15.77 -1.51 4.40
C ASP A 443 -15.67 -0.69 3.10
N ASP A 444 -15.04 -1.23 2.05
CA ASP A 444 -14.92 -0.60 0.71
C ASP A 444 -16.23 -0.49 -0.08
N TYR A 445 -17.32 -1.07 0.41
CA TYR A 445 -18.63 -1.10 -0.25
C TYR A 445 -19.65 -0.15 0.40
N GLN A 446 -19.19 0.77 1.24
CA GLN A 446 -20.04 1.85 1.75
C GLN A 446 -20.53 2.76 0.60
N GLY A 447 -21.71 3.35 0.76
CA GLY A 447 -22.39 4.12 -0.31
C GLY A 447 -22.98 3.28 -1.44
N GLU A 448 -22.41 2.11 -1.73
CA GLU A 448 -22.76 1.26 -2.87
C GLU A 448 -23.99 0.36 -2.62
N GLU A 449 -24.59 -0.13 -3.71
CA GLU A 449 -25.72 -1.06 -3.68
C GLU A 449 -25.70 -2.04 -4.87
N SER A 450 -26.36 -3.20 -4.68
CA SER A 450 -26.52 -4.22 -5.73
C SER A 450 -27.91 -4.84 -5.67
N ASP A 451 -28.41 -5.30 -6.81
CA ASP A 451 -29.69 -6.03 -6.88
C ASP A 451 -29.64 -7.25 -5.96
N ILE A 452 -28.59 -8.07 -6.09
CA ILE A 452 -28.37 -9.25 -5.26
C ILE A 452 -27.01 -9.15 -4.55
N ILE A 453 -27.01 -9.40 -3.24
CA ILE A 453 -25.80 -9.51 -2.41
C ILE A 453 -25.64 -10.94 -1.93
N LEU A 454 -24.43 -11.49 -2.12
CA LEU A 454 -23.96 -12.73 -1.51
C LEU A 454 -22.93 -12.38 -0.44
N LEU A 455 -23.31 -12.50 0.83
CA LEU A 455 -22.53 -12.01 1.96
C LEU A 455 -21.83 -13.16 2.71
N SER A 456 -20.50 -13.14 2.78
CA SER A 456 -19.66 -14.09 3.51
C SER A 456 -19.26 -13.54 4.88
N PHE A 457 -19.59 -14.25 5.96
CA PHE A 457 -19.27 -13.88 7.33
C PHE A 457 -17.94 -14.46 7.82
N VAL A 458 -17.49 -15.59 7.26
CA VAL A 458 -16.20 -16.27 7.49
C VAL A 458 -16.03 -16.88 8.88
N ARG A 459 -16.40 -16.15 9.95
CA ARG A 459 -15.99 -16.45 11.32
C ARG A 459 -16.63 -17.73 11.86
N SER A 460 -15.76 -18.66 12.21
CA SER A 460 -16.12 -19.95 12.80
C SER A 460 -14.86 -20.56 13.42
N ASN A 461 -14.71 -20.43 14.74
CA ASN A 461 -13.50 -20.85 15.46
C ASN A 461 -13.82 -21.32 16.87
N GLU A 462 -12.91 -22.09 17.45
CA GLU A 462 -13.04 -22.61 18.83
C GLU A 462 -12.77 -21.53 19.89
N ASP A 463 -12.03 -20.49 19.51
CA ASP A 463 -11.67 -19.34 20.37
C ASP A 463 -12.85 -18.44 20.78
N GLY A 464 -14.04 -18.61 20.18
CA GLY A 464 -15.19 -17.74 20.45
C GLY A 464 -15.00 -16.29 19.99
N LYS A 465 -14.16 -16.06 18.95
CA LYS A 465 -13.83 -14.71 18.46
C LYS A 465 -14.52 -14.42 17.13
N ILE A 466 -15.28 -13.33 17.09
CA ILE A 466 -15.99 -12.89 15.87
C ILE A 466 -15.44 -11.59 15.25
N GLY A 467 -14.41 -10.97 15.88
CA GLY A 467 -13.67 -9.83 15.33
C GLY A 467 -14.56 -8.70 14.78
N PHE A 468 -14.41 -8.41 13.49
CA PHE A 468 -15.20 -7.48 12.66
C PHE A 468 -16.70 -7.48 13.00
N LEU A 469 -17.26 -8.66 13.24
CA LEU A 469 -18.69 -8.88 13.43
C LEU A 469 -19.20 -8.49 14.83
N LYS A 470 -18.33 -8.05 15.73
CA LYS A 470 -18.71 -7.43 17.01
C LYS A 470 -19.25 -6.01 16.81
N THR A 471 -18.77 -5.31 15.79
CA THR A 471 -19.07 -3.89 15.58
C THR A 471 -20.41 -3.74 14.87
N LYS A 472 -21.42 -3.25 15.59
CA LYS A 472 -22.78 -3.05 15.08
C LYS A 472 -22.81 -2.24 13.78
N ASN A 473 -22.00 -1.20 13.70
CA ASN A 473 -21.87 -0.33 12.53
C ASN A 473 -21.53 -1.07 11.23
N ARG A 474 -20.56 -1.99 11.31
CA ARG A 474 -20.12 -2.82 10.18
C ARG A 474 -21.17 -3.83 9.75
N VAL A 475 -21.89 -4.41 10.72
CA VAL A 475 -23.01 -5.33 10.43
C VAL A 475 -24.16 -4.57 9.77
N CYS A 476 -24.43 -3.34 10.19
CA CYS A 476 -25.43 -2.47 9.56
C CYS A 476 -25.13 -2.27 8.08
N VAL A 477 -23.88 -1.92 7.74
CA VAL A 477 -23.45 -1.77 6.34
C VAL A 477 -23.64 -3.09 5.59
N ALA A 478 -23.09 -4.19 6.09
CA ALA A 478 -23.15 -5.49 5.43
C ALA A 478 -24.59 -5.94 5.07
N LEU A 479 -25.54 -5.71 5.98
CA LEU A 479 -26.93 -6.16 5.82
C LEU A 479 -27.82 -5.19 5.00
N SER A 480 -27.32 -4.00 4.64
CA SER A 480 -28.11 -2.93 3.99
C SER A 480 -27.72 -2.64 2.53
N ARG A 481 -26.87 -3.47 1.92
CA ARG A 481 -26.39 -3.28 0.54
C ARG A 481 -27.28 -3.88 -0.55
N ALA A 482 -28.19 -4.78 -0.18
CA ALA A 482 -29.05 -5.51 -1.12
C ALA A 482 -30.34 -4.75 -1.44
N LYS A 483 -30.71 -4.67 -2.72
CA LYS A 483 -32.01 -4.12 -3.15
C LYS A 483 -33.09 -5.20 -3.19
N ILE A 484 -32.81 -6.27 -3.93
CA ILE A 484 -33.79 -7.31 -4.29
C ILE A 484 -33.56 -8.57 -3.48
N GLY A 485 -32.32 -9.06 -3.40
CA GLY A 485 -32.00 -10.33 -2.73
C GLY A 485 -30.77 -10.28 -1.84
N LEU A 486 -30.88 -10.86 -0.64
CA LEU A 486 -29.79 -10.95 0.34
C LEU A 486 -29.56 -12.40 0.78
N TYR A 487 -28.38 -12.93 0.46
CA TYR A 487 -28.02 -14.31 0.79
C TYR A 487 -26.75 -14.32 1.63
N CYS A 488 -26.90 -14.64 2.91
CA CYS A 488 -25.84 -14.62 3.91
C CYS A 488 -25.30 -16.02 4.15
N PHE A 489 -23.98 -16.16 4.28
CA PHE A 489 -23.27 -17.42 4.51
C PHE A 489 -22.39 -17.27 5.75
N GLY A 490 -22.58 -18.12 6.76
CA GLY A 490 -21.80 -18.06 7.98
C GLY A 490 -22.20 -19.07 9.05
N ASN A 491 -21.41 -19.11 10.13
CA ASN A 491 -21.75 -19.87 11.34
C ASN A 491 -22.56 -19.00 12.30
N PHE A 492 -23.87 -18.91 12.09
CA PHE A 492 -24.75 -18.02 12.85
C PHE A 492 -24.96 -18.49 14.30
N ASP A 493 -24.87 -19.79 14.57
CA ASP A 493 -24.90 -20.28 15.95
C ASP A 493 -23.65 -19.82 16.74
N HIS A 494 -22.47 -19.83 16.10
CA HIS A 494 -21.24 -19.24 16.68
C HIS A 494 -21.38 -17.72 16.88
N LEU A 495 -21.92 -16.99 15.91
CA LEU A 495 -22.13 -15.54 16.05
C LEU A 495 -23.10 -15.21 17.19
N ALA A 496 -24.21 -15.94 17.31
CA ALA A 496 -25.18 -15.76 18.39
C ALA A 496 -24.58 -16.07 19.76
N ALA A 497 -23.74 -17.11 19.87
CA ALA A 497 -23.05 -17.45 21.11
C ALA A 497 -22.07 -16.35 21.56
N CYS A 498 -21.39 -15.71 20.60
CA CYS A 498 -20.36 -14.70 20.86
C CYS A 498 -20.89 -13.27 21.03
N SER A 499 -22.11 -12.97 20.56
CA SER A 499 -22.72 -11.63 20.63
C SER A 499 -24.19 -11.72 21.01
N LYS A 500 -24.45 -11.53 22.31
CA LYS A 500 -25.80 -11.63 22.89
C LYS A 500 -26.68 -10.41 22.59
N GLU A 501 -26.09 -9.26 22.31
CA GLU A 501 -26.82 -7.99 22.15
C GLU A 501 -27.29 -7.74 20.71
N LEU A 502 -26.73 -8.43 19.73
CA LEU A 502 -27.03 -8.21 18.31
C LEU A 502 -27.33 -9.52 17.60
N TRP A 503 -26.34 -10.41 17.56
CA TRP A 503 -26.45 -11.65 16.78
C TRP A 503 -27.45 -12.63 17.38
N ALA A 504 -27.55 -12.73 18.70
CA ALA A 504 -28.57 -13.59 19.32
C ALA A 504 -29.99 -13.19 18.91
N ASP A 505 -30.33 -11.91 18.94
CA ASP A 505 -31.65 -11.40 18.58
C ASP A 505 -31.92 -11.54 17.07
N ILE A 506 -30.92 -11.23 16.23
CA ILE A 506 -31.00 -11.43 14.78
C ILE A 506 -31.26 -12.91 14.48
N VAL A 507 -30.46 -13.82 15.04
CA VAL A 507 -30.58 -15.26 14.78
C VAL A 507 -31.89 -15.82 15.32
N GLN A 508 -32.38 -15.34 16.47
CA GLN A 508 -33.68 -15.75 16.99
C GLN A 508 -34.83 -15.33 16.06
N ASN A 509 -34.81 -14.10 15.55
CA ASN A 509 -35.82 -13.65 14.58
C ASN A 509 -35.69 -14.41 13.25
N LEU A 510 -34.47 -14.67 12.78
CA LEU A 510 -34.24 -15.48 11.59
C LEU A 510 -34.75 -16.92 11.75
N LYS A 511 -34.59 -17.54 12.93
CA LYS A 511 -35.18 -18.86 13.23
C LYS A 511 -36.71 -18.83 13.20
N ARG A 512 -37.36 -17.68 13.38
CA ARG A 512 -38.81 -17.54 13.20
C ARG A 512 -39.20 -17.38 11.72
N LEU A 513 -38.41 -16.62 10.97
CA LEU A 513 -38.68 -16.29 9.56
C LEU A 513 -38.27 -17.42 8.59
N VAL A 514 -37.22 -18.15 8.95
CA VAL A 514 -36.58 -19.22 8.18
C VAL A 514 -36.26 -20.40 9.13
N PRO A 515 -37.28 -21.07 9.69
CA PRO A 515 -37.11 -22.05 10.79
C PRO A 515 -36.25 -23.26 10.47
N GLU A 516 -36.08 -23.60 9.19
CA GLU A 516 -35.54 -24.89 8.78
C GLU A 516 -34.11 -24.83 8.23
N GLY A 517 -33.58 -23.65 7.86
CA GLY A 517 -32.22 -23.54 7.29
C GLY A 517 -31.90 -24.49 6.12
N GLY A 518 -32.93 -25.12 5.51
CA GLY A 518 -32.89 -26.12 4.45
C GLY A 518 -34.22 -26.12 3.66
N CYS A 519 -34.32 -26.93 2.59
CA CYS A 519 -35.53 -26.96 1.75
C CYS A 519 -36.74 -27.54 2.50
N ASN A 520 -37.96 -27.05 2.22
CA ASN A 520 -39.22 -27.50 2.85
C ASN A 520 -39.66 -28.92 2.43
N LYS A 521 -38.77 -29.73 1.84
CA LYS A 521 -39.07 -31.13 1.56
C LYS A 521 -38.73 -31.94 2.80
N ILE A 522 -39.61 -32.90 3.10
CA ILE A 522 -39.36 -33.93 4.08
C ILE A 522 -38.12 -34.70 3.64
N CYS A 523 -37.21 -34.98 4.57
CA CYS A 523 -36.03 -35.77 4.29
C CYS A 523 -36.44 -37.17 3.78
N GLU A 524 -36.11 -37.49 2.53
CA GLU A 524 -36.51 -38.75 1.89
C GLU A 524 -35.65 -39.96 2.34
N PHE A 525 -34.74 -39.75 3.30
CA PHE A 525 -33.89 -40.81 3.83
C PHE A 525 -34.70 -41.82 4.67
N ARG A 526 -34.47 -43.12 4.42
CA ARG A 526 -35.09 -44.20 5.21
C ARG A 526 -34.20 -44.58 6.39
N LEU A 527 -34.75 -44.47 7.60
CA LEU A 527 -34.11 -44.91 8.83
C LEU A 527 -33.98 -46.44 8.88
N ASN A 528 -33.10 -46.94 9.74
CA ASN A 528 -32.92 -48.38 9.98
C ASN A 528 -34.20 -49.08 10.46
N CYS A 529 -35.14 -48.35 11.05
CA CYS A 529 -36.46 -48.85 11.44
C CYS A 529 -37.47 -48.93 10.29
N GLY A 530 -37.08 -48.57 9.06
CA GLY A 530 -37.92 -48.61 7.86
C GLY A 530 -38.82 -47.39 7.64
N HIS A 531 -38.93 -46.48 8.61
CA HIS A 531 -39.67 -45.23 8.47
C HIS A 531 -38.84 -44.18 7.71
N SER A 532 -39.53 -43.27 7.03
CA SER A 532 -38.90 -42.09 6.41
C SER A 532 -38.58 -41.07 7.51
N CYS A 533 -37.46 -40.37 7.39
CA CYS A 533 -37.11 -39.30 8.31
C CYS A 533 -38.25 -38.26 8.36
N THR A 534 -38.71 -37.94 9.57
CA THR A 534 -39.82 -37.00 9.79
C THR A 534 -39.39 -35.55 9.86
N ILE A 535 -38.08 -35.29 9.79
CA ILE A 535 -37.48 -33.97 9.82
C ILE A 535 -37.40 -33.44 8.37
N ASN A 536 -37.56 -32.13 8.20
CA ASN A 536 -37.27 -31.48 6.92
C ASN A 536 -35.78 -31.60 6.58
N CYS A 537 -35.45 -31.41 5.29
CA CYS A 537 -34.09 -31.54 4.76
C CYS A 537 -33.02 -30.88 5.66
N HIS A 538 -32.16 -31.68 6.28
CA HIS A 538 -31.17 -31.24 7.27
C HIS A 538 -29.74 -31.60 6.86
N THR A 539 -28.79 -30.69 7.05
CA THR A 539 -27.37 -30.84 6.63
C THR A 539 -26.44 -31.36 7.72
N GLN A 540 -26.88 -31.38 8.98
CA GLN A 540 -26.04 -31.71 10.13
C GLN A 540 -26.00 -33.21 10.46
N ASN A 541 -26.96 -34.00 9.96
CA ASN A 541 -27.05 -35.45 10.21
C ASN A 541 -27.36 -36.19 8.90
N ILE A 542 -26.41 -36.18 7.97
CA ILE A 542 -26.60 -36.73 6.62
C ILE A 542 -26.85 -38.25 6.68
N ASP A 543 -26.15 -38.94 7.58
CA ASP A 543 -26.17 -40.41 7.68
C ASP A 543 -27.16 -40.95 8.72
N HIS A 544 -27.89 -40.08 9.42
CA HIS A 544 -28.86 -40.45 10.48
C HIS A 544 -28.28 -41.42 11.52
N THR A 545 -27.00 -41.27 11.85
CA THR A 545 -26.24 -42.16 12.76
C THR A 545 -26.51 -41.89 14.24
N GLU A 546 -26.92 -40.66 14.57
CA GLU A 546 -27.31 -40.29 15.93
C GLU A 546 -28.80 -40.52 16.12
N THR A 547 -29.15 -41.68 16.69
CA THR A 547 -30.48 -41.96 17.21
C THR A 547 -30.71 -41.12 18.47
N LYS A 548 -31.68 -40.21 18.45
CA LYS A 548 -32.34 -39.73 19.67
C LYS A 548 -33.48 -40.68 20.05
#